data_AF-A0A1V5GS98-F1
#
_entry.id   AF-A0A1V5GS98-F1
#
_cell.length_a   1.000
_cell.length_b   1.000
_cell.length_c   1.000
_cell.angle_alpha   90.00
_cell.angle_beta   90.00
_cell.angle_gamma   90.00
#
_symmetry.space_group_name_H-M   'P 1'
#
loop_
_entity.id
_entity.type
_entity.pdbx_description
1 polymer ?
#
loop_
_entity_poly.entity_id
_entity_poly.type
_entity_poly.pdbx_seq_one_letter_code
_entity_poly.pdbx_strand_id
1 'polypeptide(L)'
;MLKNPFSKKSYPNVHAGHQEIWKDVEGYPGYSVSNLGRVFSPKREDSMGRPIRGSGHMLKYSIVRGYFYIGLSKDGKSKMHRVHRLVASAFIPNPNNYPTVNHIDGNKFNNCSENLEWASHKQNVLHAITTGLRKPIFGSSRAGLKEEDALTIREMYRKGESQSRIAKIFKISQSGVSSIIRKRSWKNA
;
A
#
# COMPACT_ATOMS: atom_id res chain seq x y z
N MET A 1 -4.45 -19.99 31.70
CA MET A 1 -4.00 -20.12 30.29
C MET A 1 -4.98 -19.36 29.39
N LEU A 2 -4.61 -18.15 28.95
CA LEU A 2 -5.47 -17.34 28.08
C LEU A 2 -5.41 -17.89 26.64
N LYS A 3 -6.53 -18.45 26.19
CA LYS A 3 -6.68 -18.94 24.80
C LYS A 3 -6.59 -17.76 23.85
N ASN A 4 -5.60 -17.82 22.97
CA ASN A 4 -5.40 -16.90 21.85
C ASN A 4 -6.66 -16.91 20.94
N PRO A 5 -7.40 -15.79 20.81
CA PRO A 5 -8.63 -15.75 20.01
C PRO A 5 -8.39 -15.75 18.49
N PHE A 6 -7.15 -15.91 18.02
CA PHE A 6 -6.81 -15.95 16.59
C PHE A 6 -6.90 -17.33 15.92
N SER A 7 -7.52 -18.34 16.55
CA SER A 7 -7.47 -19.73 16.06
C SER A 7 -8.32 -20.08 14.83
N LYS A 8 -8.98 -19.15 14.12
CA LYS A 8 -9.87 -19.54 12.99
C LYS A 8 -9.74 -18.79 11.66
N LYS A 9 -8.83 -17.81 11.53
CA LYS A 9 -8.27 -17.36 10.23
C LYS A 9 -6.86 -16.85 10.48
N SER A 10 -5.91 -17.78 10.59
CA SER A 10 -4.50 -17.50 10.75
C SER A 10 -3.98 -16.83 9.48
N TYR A 11 -3.81 -15.52 9.49
CA TYR A 11 -2.80 -14.92 8.62
C TYR A 11 -1.47 -15.58 9.01
N PRO A 12 -0.73 -16.17 8.06
CA PRO A 12 0.55 -16.78 8.39
C PRO A 12 1.42 -15.72 9.05
N ASN A 13 1.99 -16.08 10.22
CA ASN A 13 3.00 -15.25 10.86
C ASN A 13 4.28 -15.34 10.02
N VAL A 14 4.30 -14.63 8.89
CA VAL A 14 5.44 -14.59 7.95
C VAL A 14 6.65 -13.85 8.53
N HIS A 15 6.57 -13.39 9.78
CA HIS A 15 7.60 -12.61 10.47
C HIS A 15 8.10 -13.28 11.76
N ALA A 16 8.02 -14.61 11.85
CA ALA A 16 8.65 -15.36 12.94
C ALA A 16 10.14 -14.98 13.04
N GLY A 17 10.50 -14.20 14.08
CA GLY A 17 11.87 -13.72 14.31
C GLY A 17 12.07 -12.19 14.29
N HIS A 18 11.09 -11.40 13.85
CA HIS A 18 11.20 -9.94 13.89
C HIS A 18 10.62 -9.38 15.20
N GLN A 19 11.38 -8.52 15.89
CA GLN A 19 10.90 -7.83 17.09
C GLN A 19 9.75 -6.90 16.70
N GLU A 20 8.62 -7.04 17.40
CA GLU A 20 7.52 -6.11 17.19
C GLU A 20 7.77 -4.81 17.94
N ILE A 21 7.75 -3.71 17.19
CA ILE A 21 7.92 -2.35 17.70
C ILE A 21 6.58 -1.64 17.57
N TRP A 22 6.19 -0.93 18.63
CA TRP A 22 4.96 -0.15 18.69
C TRP A 22 5.28 1.34 18.71
N LYS A 23 4.52 2.12 17.94
CA LYS A 23 4.61 3.59 17.89
C LYS A 23 3.21 4.19 17.97
N ASP A 24 3.12 5.42 18.45
CA ASP A 24 1.85 6.14 18.49
C ASP A 24 1.35 6.47 17.09
N VAL A 25 0.02 6.47 16.94
CA VAL A 25 -0.63 6.91 15.71
C VAL A 25 -0.77 8.43 15.75
N GLU A 26 -0.05 9.11 14.86
CA GLU A 26 -0.09 10.57 14.75
C GLU A 26 -1.52 11.10 14.59
N GLY A 27 -1.87 12.12 15.36
CA GLY A 27 -3.19 12.73 15.37
C GLY A 27 -4.27 11.95 16.14
N TYR A 28 -3.98 10.73 16.62
CA TYR A 28 -4.89 9.86 17.38
C TYR A 28 -4.28 9.45 18.73
N PRO A 29 -4.31 10.33 19.76
CA PRO A 29 -3.67 10.08 21.05
C PRO A 29 -4.09 8.74 21.68
N GLY A 30 -3.10 8.01 22.19
CA GLY A 30 -3.26 6.73 22.88
C GLY A 30 -3.58 5.53 21.97
N TYR A 31 -3.78 5.73 20.66
CA TYR A 31 -3.73 4.64 19.70
C TYR A 31 -2.28 4.36 19.32
N SER A 32 -1.94 3.08 19.16
CA SER A 32 -0.60 2.67 18.74
C SER A 32 -0.67 1.69 17.56
N VAL A 33 0.29 1.78 16.65
CA VAL A 33 0.46 0.90 15.49
C VAL A 33 1.80 0.18 15.59
N SER A 34 1.83 -1.09 15.21
CA SER A 34 3.06 -1.87 15.18
C SER A 34 3.67 -1.96 13.79
N ASN A 35 4.98 -2.20 13.73
CA ASN A 35 5.69 -2.45 12.48
C ASN A 35 5.15 -3.69 11.73
N LEU A 36 4.43 -4.59 12.40
CA LEU A 36 3.80 -5.76 11.80
C LEU A 36 2.36 -5.52 11.33
N GLY A 37 1.89 -4.27 11.37
CA GLY A 37 0.56 -3.89 10.91
C GLY A 37 -0.56 -4.18 11.91
N ARG A 38 -0.24 -4.27 13.21
CA ARG A 38 -1.22 -4.36 14.29
C ARG A 38 -1.58 -2.98 14.84
N VAL A 39 -2.81 -2.80 15.31
CA VAL A 39 -3.24 -1.52 15.90
C VAL A 39 -3.99 -1.74 17.20
N PHE A 40 -3.56 -1.01 18.22
CA PHE A 40 -4.06 -1.08 19.58
C PHE A 40 -4.83 0.20 19.93
N SER A 41 -5.96 0.03 20.62
CA SER A 41 -6.78 1.14 21.09
C SER A 41 -6.37 1.58 22.50
N PRO A 42 -6.54 2.87 22.84
CA PRO A 42 -6.25 3.35 24.19
C PRO A 42 -7.18 2.71 25.23
N LYS A 43 -6.65 2.54 26.44
CA LYS A 43 -7.49 2.41 27.64
C LYS A 43 -8.20 3.74 27.87
N ARG A 44 -9.48 3.68 28.22
CA ARG A 44 -10.31 4.84 28.47
C ARG A 44 -10.93 4.73 29.85
N GLU A 45 -11.17 5.87 30.46
CA GLU A 45 -11.82 5.99 31.76
C GLU A 45 -13.09 6.83 31.62
N ASP A 46 -14.07 6.59 32.48
CA ASP A 46 -15.27 7.41 32.58
C ASP A 46 -14.99 8.71 33.36
N SER A 47 -16.01 9.55 33.51
CA SER A 47 -15.88 10.83 34.24
C SER A 47 -15.50 10.67 35.71
N MET A 48 -15.60 9.47 36.27
CA MET A 48 -15.22 9.14 37.65
C MET A 48 -13.85 8.45 37.71
N GLY A 49 -13.09 8.41 36.60
CA GLY A 49 -11.77 7.77 36.53
C GLY A 49 -11.82 6.24 36.50
N ARG A 50 -12.98 5.63 36.26
CA ARG A 50 -13.12 4.17 36.25
C ARG A 50 -12.87 3.64 34.85
N PRO A 51 -12.17 2.50 34.69
CA PRO A 51 -11.86 1.96 33.36
C PRO A 51 -13.13 1.56 32.59
N ILE A 52 -13.26 2.08 31.37
CA ILE A 52 -14.35 1.73 30.46
C ILE A 52 -14.09 0.34 29.89
N ARG A 53 -15.05 -0.56 30.14
CA ARG A 53 -15.02 -1.94 29.63
C ARG A 53 -14.97 -1.95 28.10
N GLY A 54 -14.07 -2.75 27.54
CA GLY A 54 -13.87 -2.83 26.09
C GLY A 54 -13.01 -1.71 25.49
N SER A 55 -12.34 -0.89 26.31
CA SER A 55 -11.20 -0.07 25.89
C SER A 55 -9.87 -0.85 26.03
N GLY A 56 -8.77 -0.35 25.46
CA GLY A 56 -7.44 -0.95 25.68
C GLY A 56 -7.27 -2.33 25.04
N HIS A 57 -7.61 -2.48 23.76
CA HIS A 57 -7.55 -3.78 23.07
C HIS A 57 -7.05 -3.66 21.63
N MET A 58 -6.65 -4.81 21.07
CA MET A 58 -6.30 -4.96 19.66
C MET A 58 -7.52 -4.76 18.77
N LEU A 59 -7.43 -3.83 17.82
CA LEU A 59 -8.52 -3.54 16.90
C LEU A 59 -8.66 -4.63 15.83
N LYS A 60 -9.90 -4.90 15.43
CA LYS A 60 -10.22 -5.83 14.34
C LYS A 60 -10.21 -5.09 13.01
N TYR A 61 -9.65 -5.73 11.98
CA TYR A 61 -9.65 -5.19 10.62
C TYR A 61 -10.98 -5.45 9.93
N SER A 62 -11.39 -4.49 9.10
CA SER A 62 -12.31 -4.72 8.00
C SER A 62 -11.55 -4.75 6.67
N ILE A 63 -12.09 -5.45 5.67
CA ILE A 63 -11.52 -5.46 4.31
C ILE A 63 -12.40 -4.60 3.42
N VAL A 64 -11.80 -3.57 2.82
CA VAL A 64 -12.49 -2.69 1.86
C VAL A 64 -11.63 -2.53 0.63
N ARG A 65 -12.16 -2.89 -0.55
CA ARG A 65 -11.45 -2.84 -1.85
C ARG A 65 -10.06 -3.51 -1.82
N GLY A 66 -9.96 -4.61 -1.07
CA GLY A 66 -8.74 -5.42 -0.95
C GLY A 66 -7.66 -4.85 -0.02
N TYR A 67 -7.99 -3.89 0.86
CA TYR A 67 -7.08 -3.40 1.89
C TYR A 67 -7.68 -3.56 3.28
N PHE A 68 -6.82 -3.72 4.31
CA PHE A 68 -7.25 -3.63 5.70
C PHE A 68 -7.54 -2.19 6.11
N TYR A 69 -8.65 -2.02 6.81
CA TYR A 69 -9.07 -0.78 7.42
C TYR A 69 -9.39 -0.96 8.90
N ILE A 70 -9.26 0.14 9.64
CA ILE A 70 -9.62 0.24 11.05
C ILE A 70 -10.32 1.57 11.30
N GLY A 71 -11.31 1.58 12.19
CA GLY A 71 -11.93 2.81 12.70
C GLY A 71 -11.13 3.36 13.88
N LEU A 72 -10.63 4.59 13.75
CA LEU A 72 -10.02 5.33 14.86
C LEU A 72 -10.97 6.45 15.28
N SER A 73 -11.15 6.63 16.58
CA SER A 73 -12.04 7.63 17.15
C SER A 73 -11.26 8.72 17.86
N LYS A 74 -11.63 9.98 17.62
CA LYS A 74 -11.09 11.15 18.30
C LYS A 74 -12.19 12.21 18.38
N ASP A 75 -12.31 12.87 19.53
CA ASP A 75 -13.27 13.96 19.77
C ASP A 75 -14.72 13.58 19.39
N GLY A 76 -15.13 12.36 19.77
CA GLY A 76 -16.46 11.82 19.47
C GLY A 76 -16.70 11.42 18.00
N LYS A 77 -15.72 11.61 17.11
CA LYS A 77 -15.83 11.29 15.68
C LYS A 77 -14.99 10.06 15.33
N SER A 78 -15.57 9.11 14.61
CA SER A 78 -14.87 7.92 14.11
C SER A 78 -14.56 8.06 12.62
N LYS A 79 -13.33 7.70 12.22
CA LYS A 79 -12.90 7.70 10.82
C LYS A 79 -12.18 6.40 10.47
N MET A 80 -12.45 5.90 9.28
CA MET A 80 -11.79 4.71 8.74
C MET A 80 -10.43 5.06 8.13
N HIS A 81 -9.41 4.30 8.52
CA HIS A 81 -8.03 4.44 8.06
C HIS A 81 -7.50 3.15 7.48
N ARG A 82 -6.62 3.26 6.48
CA ARG A 82 -5.91 2.11 5.89
C ARG A 82 -4.75 1.71 6.77
N VAL A 83 -4.64 0.43 7.10
CA VAL A 83 -3.58 -0.08 8.00
C VAL A 83 -2.18 0.22 7.47
N HIS A 84 -1.87 -0.12 6.21
CA HIS A 84 -0.55 0.15 5.63
C HIS A 84 -0.14 1.62 5.69
N ARG A 85 -1.09 2.58 5.62
CA ARG A 85 -0.75 4.00 5.73
C ARG A 85 -0.37 4.38 7.15
N LEU A 86 -1.08 3.84 8.15
CA LEU A 86 -0.74 4.06 9.56
C LEU A 86 0.67 3.51 9.85
N VAL A 87 0.98 2.31 9.36
CA VAL A 87 2.31 1.71 9.50
C VAL A 87 3.37 2.56 8.80
N ALA A 88 3.19 2.87 7.51
CA ALA A 88 4.17 3.65 6.76
C ALA A 88 4.42 5.03 7.38
N SER A 89 3.38 5.71 7.85
CA SER A 89 3.50 7.01 8.54
C SER A 89 4.30 6.92 9.84
N ALA A 90 4.17 5.81 10.60
CA ALA A 90 4.87 5.67 11.87
C ALA A 90 6.33 5.18 11.71
N PHE A 91 6.61 4.35 10.71
CA PHE A 91 7.87 3.61 10.61
C PHE A 91 8.78 4.02 9.45
N ILE A 92 8.26 4.72 8.43
CA ILE A 92 8.99 4.99 7.19
C ILE A 92 9.03 6.51 6.93
N PRO A 93 10.21 7.15 6.97
CA PRO A 93 10.36 8.55 6.60
C PRO A 93 9.82 8.83 5.18
N ASN A 94 9.17 9.98 5.00
CA ASN A 94 8.66 10.42 3.70
C ASN A 94 9.23 11.79 3.29
N PRO A 95 10.56 11.91 3.09
CA PRO A 95 11.20 13.21 2.81
C PRO A 95 10.73 13.84 1.50
N ASN A 96 10.27 13.02 0.54
CA ASN A 96 9.78 13.48 -0.77
C ASN A 96 8.27 13.81 -0.78
N ASN A 97 7.60 13.71 0.38
CA ASN A 97 6.16 13.93 0.53
C ASN A 97 5.30 13.16 -0.50
N TYR A 98 5.65 11.90 -0.73
CA TYR A 98 4.93 11.06 -1.67
C TYR A 98 3.51 10.73 -1.17
N PRO A 99 2.49 10.76 -2.05
CA PRO A 99 1.10 10.66 -1.63
C PRO A 99 0.61 9.21 -1.41
N THR A 100 1.32 8.21 -1.92
CA THR A 100 0.91 6.80 -1.87
C THR A 100 1.91 5.91 -1.16
N VAL A 101 1.41 4.81 -0.60
CA VAL A 101 2.22 3.74 -0.03
C VAL A 101 2.06 2.53 -0.95
N ASN A 102 3.17 1.99 -1.40
CA ASN A 102 3.24 0.79 -2.23
C ASN A 102 3.54 -0.43 -1.34
N HIS A 103 3.03 -1.61 -1.75
CA HIS A 103 3.38 -2.90 -1.17
C HIS A 103 4.44 -3.54 -2.08
N ILE A 104 5.66 -3.72 -1.59
CA ILE A 104 6.82 -4.16 -2.39
C ILE A 104 6.56 -5.55 -3.01
N ASP A 105 5.95 -6.46 -2.26
CA ASP A 105 5.57 -7.80 -2.72
C ASP A 105 4.26 -7.84 -3.53
N GLY A 106 3.55 -6.72 -3.67
CA GLY A 106 2.25 -6.64 -4.33
C GLY A 106 1.06 -7.19 -3.51
N ASN A 107 1.30 -7.74 -2.32
CA ASN A 107 0.27 -8.30 -1.46
C ASN A 107 -0.27 -7.24 -0.48
N LYS A 108 -1.47 -6.76 -0.75
CA LYS A 108 -2.16 -5.72 0.04
C LYS A 108 -2.48 -6.09 1.49
N PHE A 109 -2.31 -7.36 1.87
CA PHE A 109 -2.50 -7.84 3.23
C PHE A 109 -1.19 -7.95 4.03
N ASN A 110 -0.03 -7.87 3.37
CA ASN A 110 1.27 -7.81 4.02
C ASN A 110 1.61 -6.36 4.39
N ASN A 111 1.13 -5.92 5.56
CA ASN A 111 1.33 -4.54 6.03
C ASN A 111 2.54 -4.38 6.96
N CYS A 112 3.52 -5.28 6.89
CA CYS A 112 4.78 -5.09 7.60
C CYS A 112 5.51 -3.86 7.06
N SER A 113 6.10 -3.04 7.92
CA SER A 113 6.79 -1.81 7.52
C SER A 113 7.91 -2.08 6.51
N GLU A 114 8.58 -3.23 6.60
CA GLU A 114 9.63 -3.65 5.67
C GLU A 114 9.10 -4.01 4.27
N ASN A 115 7.80 -4.31 4.15
CA ASN A 115 7.15 -4.56 2.87
C ASN A 115 6.47 -3.31 2.28
N LEU A 116 6.60 -2.16 2.93
CA LEU A 116 5.95 -0.93 2.51
C LEU A 116 7.00 0.11 2.09
N GLU A 117 6.63 0.95 1.13
CA GLU A 117 7.44 2.10 0.73
C GLU A 117 6.54 3.28 0.33
N TRP A 118 7.01 4.50 0.55
CA TRP A 118 6.36 5.69 0.00
C TRP A 118 6.67 5.82 -1.49
N ALA A 119 5.64 6.06 -2.30
CA ALA A 119 5.74 6.14 -3.75
C ALA A 119 4.86 7.25 -4.32
N SER A 120 5.31 7.86 -5.42
CA SER A 120 4.47 8.68 -6.28
C SER A 120 3.43 7.82 -7.03
N HIS A 121 2.36 8.44 -7.51
CA HIS A 121 1.37 7.74 -8.34
C HIS A 121 2.00 7.04 -9.55
N LYS A 122 2.96 7.69 -10.22
CA LYS A 122 3.67 7.13 -11.37
C LYS A 122 4.48 5.88 -10.99
N GLN A 123 5.22 5.93 -9.88
CA GLN A 123 5.98 4.78 -9.37
C GLN A 123 5.06 3.61 -8.98
N ASN A 124 3.96 3.88 -8.28
CA ASN A 124 3.01 2.85 -7.86
C ASN A 124 2.32 2.18 -9.06
N VAL A 125 1.96 2.96 -10.09
CA VAL A 125 1.42 2.43 -11.35
C VAL A 125 2.45 1.58 -12.09
N LEU A 126 3.68 2.09 -12.22
CA LEU A 126 4.79 1.36 -12.84
C LEU A 126 5.03 0.03 -12.12
N HIS A 127 5.11 0.04 -10.79
CA HIS A 127 5.26 -1.17 -9.98
C HIS A 127 4.15 -2.17 -10.31
N ALA A 128 2.88 -1.76 -10.23
CA ALA A 128 1.74 -2.62 -10.53
C ALA A 128 1.74 -3.20 -11.96
N ILE A 129 2.25 -2.46 -12.95
CA ILE A 129 2.40 -2.96 -14.32
C ILE A 129 3.54 -3.99 -14.39
N THR A 130 4.71 -3.67 -13.81
CA THR A 130 5.89 -4.54 -13.84
C THR A 130 5.71 -5.85 -13.09
N THR A 131 4.92 -5.84 -12.00
CA THR A 131 4.58 -7.04 -11.21
C THR A 131 3.33 -7.76 -11.74
N GLY A 132 2.70 -7.25 -12.81
CA GLY A 132 1.52 -7.86 -13.42
C GLY A 132 0.22 -7.70 -12.61
N LEU A 133 0.21 -6.91 -11.54
CA LEU A 133 -0.97 -6.59 -10.73
C LEU A 133 -2.00 -5.76 -11.50
N ARG A 134 -1.55 -4.93 -12.46
CA ARG A 134 -2.39 -4.19 -13.39
C ARG A 134 -2.20 -4.78 -14.78
N LYS A 135 -3.28 -5.31 -15.37
CA LYS A 135 -3.30 -5.59 -16.81
C LYS A 135 -3.29 -4.25 -17.56
N PRO A 136 -2.43 -4.07 -18.58
CA PRO A 136 -2.54 -2.89 -19.44
C PRO A 136 -3.95 -2.88 -20.05
N ILE A 137 -4.61 -1.73 -20.02
CA ILE A 137 -5.97 -1.61 -20.55
C ILE A 137 -5.87 -1.65 -22.08
N PHE A 138 -6.17 -2.80 -22.69
CA PHE A 138 -6.48 -2.86 -24.12
C PHE A 138 -7.98 -3.06 -24.30
N GLY A 139 -8.65 -1.99 -24.72
CA GLY A 139 -9.88 -2.09 -25.49
C GLY A 139 -9.53 -2.38 -26.95
N SER A 140 -10.35 -3.18 -27.61
CA SER A 140 -10.23 -3.77 -28.94
C SER A 140 -10.21 -2.78 -30.14
N SER A 141 -9.69 -1.56 -30.00
CA SER A 141 -9.54 -0.62 -31.11
C SER A 141 -8.17 0.10 -31.08
N ARG A 142 -7.76 0.65 -32.22
CA ARG A 142 -6.47 1.32 -32.48
C ARG A 142 -6.10 2.50 -31.53
N ALA A 143 -6.88 2.78 -30.48
CA ALA A 143 -6.72 3.88 -29.53
C ALA A 143 -6.25 3.44 -28.10
N GLY A 144 -5.70 2.24 -27.94
CA GLY A 144 -5.58 1.58 -26.61
C GLY A 144 -4.49 2.04 -25.64
N LEU A 145 -3.45 2.77 -26.07
CA LEU A 145 -2.41 3.28 -25.16
C LEU A 145 -2.77 4.68 -24.67
N LYS A 146 -2.62 4.94 -23.37
CA LYS A 146 -2.76 6.29 -22.80
C LYS A 146 -1.39 6.98 -22.69
N GLU A 147 -1.41 8.29 -22.50
CA GLU A 147 -0.21 9.09 -22.26
C GLU A 147 0.62 8.54 -21.08
N GLU A 148 -0.05 8.09 -20.03
CA GLU A 148 0.58 7.43 -18.88
C GLU A 148 1.32 6.14 -19.24
N ASP A 149 0.82 5.35 -20.20
CA ASP A 149 1.47 4.13 -20.67
C ASP A 149 2.73 4.49 -21.47
N ALA A 150 2.67 5.53 -22.31
CA ALA A 150 3.82 6.02 -23.07
C ALA A 150 4.94 6.55 -22.16
N LEU A 151 4.59 7.33 -21.13
CA LEU A 151 5.52 7.77 -20.08
C LEU A 151 6.15 6.58 -19.34
N THR A 152 5.35 5.59 -19.00
CA THR A 152 5.81 4.38 -18.30
C THR A 152 6.77 3.57 -19.17
N ILE A 153 6.46 3.39 -20.46
CA ILE A 153 7.34 2.72 -21.43
C ILE A 153 8.71 3.40 -21.50
N ARG A 154 8.75 4.72 -21.57
CA ARG A 154 10.01 5.49 -21.62
C ARG A 154 10.80 5.35 -20.33
N GLU A 155 10.13 5.42 -19.19
CA GLU A 155 10.77 5.30 -17.90
C GLU A 155 11.35 3.89 -17.66
N MET A 156 10.62 2.84 -18.06
CA MET A 156 11.12 1.47 -18.02
C MET A 156 12.40 1.32 -18.85
N TYR A 157 12.39 1.83 -20.08
CA TYR A 157 13.56 1.78 -20.94
C TYR A 157 14.74 2.56 -20.36
N ARG A 158 14.50 3.76 -19.80
CA ARG A 158 15.52 4.57 -19.14
C ARG A 158 16.16 3.85 -17.93
N LYS A 159 15.40 3.00 -17.24
CA LYS A 159 15.88 2.14 -16.15
C LYS A 159 16.61 0.87 -16.61
N GLY A 160 16.82 0.69 -17.92
CA GLY A 160 17.57 -0.43 -18.48
C GLY A 160 16.72 -1.64 -18.89
N GLU A 161 15.39 -1.54 -18.82
CA GLU A 161 14.54 -2.64 -19.29
C GLU A 161 14.63 -2.81 -20.82
N SER A 162 14.71 -4.05 -21.27
CA SER A 162 14.78 -4.34 -22.70
C SER A 162 13.46 -4.00 -23.40
N GLN A 163 13.54 -3.47 -24.62
CA GLN A 163 12.33 -3.14 -25.40
C GLN A 163 11.45 -4.37 -25.66
N SER A 164 12.04 -5.56 -25.76
CA SER A 164 11.31 -6.83 -25.89
C SER A 164 10.49 -7.17 -24.63
N ARG A 165 11.05 -6.97 -23.44
CA ARG A 165 10.33 -7.16 -22.17
C ARG A 165 9.23 -6.12 -22.00
N ILE A 166 9.51 -4.86 -22.31
CA ILE A 166 8.50 -3.79 -22.29
C ILE A 166 7.34 -4.11 -23.25
N ALA A 167 7.65 -4.59 -24.46
CA ALA A 167 6.65 -5.00 -25.44
C ALA A 167 5.74 -6.11 -24.92
N LYS A 168 6.30 -7.12 -24.24
CA LYS A 168 5.52 -8.21 -23.60
C LYS A 168 4.61 -7.68 -22.49
N ILE A 169 5.12 -6.79 -21.63
CA ILE A 169 4.38 -6.20 -20.51
C ILE A 169 3.20 -5.39 -21.03
N PHE A 170 3.45 -4.51 -21.99
CA PHE A 170 2.43 -3.66 -22.60
C PHE A 170 1.70 -4.35 -23.76
N LYS A 171 1.92 -5.63 -24.04
CA LYS A 171 1.29 -6.38 -25.14
C LYS A 171 1.23 -5.60 -26.47
N ILE A 172 2.29 -4.87 -26.79
CA ILE A 172 2.47 -4.17 -28.07
C ILE A 172 3.69 -4.71 -28.81
N SER A 173 3.87 -4.35 -30.07
CA SER A 173 5.09 -4.73 -30.80
C SER A 173 6.32 -4.02 -30.22
N GLN A 174 7.48 -4.65 -30.31
CA GLN A 174 8.75 -4.02 -29.97
C GLN A 174 9.01 -2.77 -30.83
N SER A 175 8.56 -2.78 -32.10
CA SER A 175 8.59 -1.61 -32.96
C SER A 175 7.72 -0.46 -32.44
N GLY A 176 6.55 -0.77 -31.85
CA GLY A 176 5.69 0.20 -31.17
C GLY A 176 6.36 0.82 -29.95
N VAL A 177 6.99 -0.01 -29.10
CA VAL A 177 7.82 0.45 -27.97
C VAL A 177 8.91 1.40 -28.46
N SER A 178 9.64 1.00 -29.51
CA SER A 178 10.70 1.81 -30.08
C SER A 178 10.21 3.16 -30.60
N SER A 179 9.03 3.20 -31.24
CA SER A 179 8.42 4.43 -31.75
C SER A 179 8.13 5.43 -30.62
N ILE A 180 7.60 4.93 -29.50
CA ILE A 180 7.30 5.71 -28.29
C ILE A 180 8.57 6.26 -27.64
N ILE A 181 9.62 5.41 -27.50
CA ILE A 181 10.92 5.81 -26.94
C ILE A 181 11.56 6.91 -27.79
N ARG A 182 11.52 6.76 -29.12
CA ARG A 182 12.09 7.72 -30.07
C ARG A 182 11.21 8.96 -30.30
N LYS A 183 10.11 9.12 -29.55
CA LYS A 183 9.12 10.20 -29.71
C LYS A 183 8.59 10.35 -31.14
N ARG A 184 8.57 9.27 -31.93
CA ARG A 184 7.98 9.26 -33.28
C ARG A 184 6.44 9.24 -33.17
N SER A 185 5.93 8.57 -32.16
CA SER A 185 4.57 8.68 -31.64
C SER A 185 4.57 9.31 -30.25
N TRP A 186 3.43 9.87 -29.81
CA TRP A 186 3.25 10.45 -28.47
C TRP A 186 4.28 11.55 -28.14
N LYS A 187 4.49 12.51 -29.05
CA LYS A 187 5.52 13.57 -28.93
C LYS A 187 5.41 14.41 -27.66
N ASN A 188 4.17 14.67 -27.23
CA ASN A 188 3.84 15.57 -26.12
C ASN A 188 3.71 14.85 -24.77
N ALA A 189 3.79 13.53 -24.77
CA ALA A 189 3.92 12.72 -23.56
C ALA A 189 5.36 12.79 -23.02
#